data_AF-A0A4Y2KME2-F1
#
_entry.id   AF-A0A4Y2KME2-F1
#
_cell.length_a   1.000
_cell.length_b   1.000
_cell.length_c   1.000
_cell.angle_alpha   90.00
_cell.angle_beta   90.00
_cell.angle_gamma   90.00
#
_symmetry.space_group_name_H-M   'P 1'
#
loop_
_entity.id
_entity.type
_entity.pdbx_description
1 polymer ?
#
loop_
_entity_poly.entity_id
_entity_poly.type
_entity_poly.pdbx_seq_one_letter_code
_entity_poly.pdbx_strand_id
1 'polypeptide(L)'
;MSTVNTILEKSLKIADELKLSIIVFVINQTLHFKTQQIRWSSKGYEERIILKLGEFHTLMSFLAIIGKCFRDAGLEDMFIESGLVAQNSLNGVMNGIIITGA
;
A
#
# COMPACT_ATOMS: atom_id res chain seq x y z
N MET A 1 17.88 14.98 9.54
CA MET A 1 17.68 14.01 8.43
C MET A 1 16.66 12.98 8.90
N SER A 2 15.54 12.78 8.20
CA SER A 2 14.50 11.84 8.65
C SER A 2 14.94 10.39 8.39
N THR A 3 14.53 9.44 9.24
CA THR A 3 14.85 8.00 9.11
C THR A 3 14.56 7.46 7.72
N VAL A 4 13.46 7.92 7.10
CA VAL A 4 13.05 7.55 5.74
C VAL A 4 14.09 7.99 4.70
N ASN A 5 14.57 9.23 4.77
CA ASN A 5 15.57 9.72 3.82
C ASN A 5 16.87 8.91 3.91
N THR A 6 17.34 8.61 5.12
CA THR A 6 18.53 7.77 5.32
C THR A 6 18.36 6.38 4.69
N ILE A 7 17.15 5.79 4.75
CA ILE A 7 16.87 4.49 4.14
C ILE A 7 16.90 4.60 2.60
N LEU A 8 16.30 5.63 2.02
CA LEU A 8 16.32 5.85 0.57
C LEU A 8 17.76 6.04 0.04
N GLU A 9 18.58 6.84 0.73
CA GLU A 9 19.99 7.03 0.36
C GLU A 9 20.78 5.71 0.40
N LYS A 10 20.62 4.94 1.48
CA LYS A 10 21.27 3.62 1.60
C LYS A 10 20.79 2.65 0.53
N SER A 11 19.51 2.69 0.19
CA SER A 11 18.94 1.83 -0.85
C SER A 11 19.52 2.15 -2.22
N LEU A 12 19.73 3.43 -2.54
CA LEU A 12 20.38 3.83 -3.79
C LEU A 12 21.87 3.47 -3.83
N LYS A 13 22.59 3.57 -2.71
CA LYS A 13 23.99 3.08 -2.64
C LYS A 13 24.09 1.59 -2.96
N ILE A 14 23.20 0.77 -2.37
CA ILE A 14 23.11 -0.66 -2.68
C ILE A 14 22.75 -0.86 -4.16
N ALA A 15 21.82 -0.06 -4.70
CA ALA A 15 21.45 -0.12 -6.11
C ALA A 15 22.66 0.17 -7.03
N ASP A 16 23.49 1.15 -6.68
CA ASP A 16 24.69 1.50 -7.42
C ASP A 16 25.72 0.36 -7.40
N GLU A 17 25.96 -0.23 -6.22
CA GLU A 17 26.84 -1.40 -6.06
C GLU A 17 26.36 -2.60 -6.89
N LEU A 18 25.04 -2.80 -6.97
CA LEU A 18 24.40 -3.84 -7.78
C LEU A 18 24.20 -3.44 -9.26
N LYS A 19 24.61 -2.23 -9.67
CA LYS A 19 24.45 -1.68 -11.02
C LYS A 19 22.98 -1.62 -11.50
N LEU A 20 22.06 -1.33 -10.59
CA LEU A 20 20.62 -1.18 -10.86
C LEU A 20 20.30 0.28 -11.18
N SER A 21 19.65 0.52 -12.33
CA SER A 21 19.19 1.86 -12.72
C SER A 21 18.01 2.34 -11.88
N ILE A 22 17.10 1.42 -11.56
CA ILE A 22 15.86 1.65 -10.83
C ILE A 22 15.72 0.60 -9.73
N ILE A 23 15.16 1.00 -8.59
CA ILE A 23 14.76 0.11 -7.50
C ILE A 23 13.28 0.25 -7.19
N VAL A 24 12.64 -0.87 -6.84
CA VAL A 24 11.27 -0.88 -6.31
C VAL A 24 11.34 -0.91 -4.79
N PHE A 25 10.80 0.12 -4.16
CA PHE A 25 10.76 0.26 -2.71
C PHE A 25 9.35 -0.06 -2.21
N VAL A 26 9.18 -1.25 -1.64
CA VAL A 26 7.90 -1.71 -1.08
C VAL A 26 7.78 -1.21 0.35
N ILE A 27 6.70 -0.47 0.65
CA ILE A 27 6.51 0.15 1.96
C ILE A 27 5.09 -0.03 2.48
N ASN A 28 4.95 -0.02 3.80
CA ASN A 28 3.64 -0.01 4.45
C ASN A 28 2.87 1.28 4.17
N GLN A 29 1.55 1.23 4.35
CA GLN A 29 0.66 2.36 4.02
C GLN A 29 0.94 3.62 4.86
N THR A 30 1.27 3.46 6.14
CA THR A 30 1.49 4.58 7.07
C THR A 30 2.73 5.40 6.71
N LEU A 31 3.78 4.76 6.18
CA LEU A 31 4.99 5.44 5.74
C LEU A 31 4.96 5.81 4.26
N HIS A 32 4.06 5.23 3.46
CA HIS A 32 4.00 5.45 2.02
C HIS A 32 3.89 6.94 1.66
N PHE A 33 2.91 7.65 2.24
CA PHE A 33 2.69 9.08 1.93
C PHE A 33 3.90 9.94 2.26
N LYS A 34 4.52 9.71 3.43
CA LYS A 34 5.69 10.47 3.84
C LYS A 34 6.90 10.18 2.95
N THR A 35 7.07 8.93 2.55
CA THR A 35 8.16 8.49 1.68
C THR A 35 7.97 9.02 0.26
N GLN A 36 6.73 9.05 -0.23
CA GLN A 36 6.39 9.65 -1.52
C GLN A 36 6.69 11.15 -1.55
N GLN A 37 6.36 11.86 -0.46
CA GLN A 37 6.70 13.28 -0.34
C GLN A 37 8.21 13.52 -0.42
N ILE A 38 9.03 12.67 0.23
CA ILE A 38 10.50 12.75 0.19
C ILE A 38 11.03 12.36 -1.20
N ARG A 39 10.44 11.34 -1.84
CA ARG A 39 10.82 10.96 -3.20
C ARG A 39 10.63 12.12 -4.19
N TRP A 40 9.55 12.86 -4.08
CA TRP A 40 9.31 14.05 -4.93
C TRP A 40 10.20 15.24 -4.62
N SER A 41 10.89 15.28 -3.47
CA SER A 41 11.80 16.39 -3.15
C SER A 41 13.18 16.26 -3.80
N SER A 42 13.46 15.16 -4.50
CA SER A 42 14.75 14.91 -5.16
C SER A 42 14.54 14.23 -6.50
N LYS A 43 14.99 14.88 -7.58
CA LYS A 43 14.92 14.32 -8.94
C LYS A 43 15.62 12.95 -9.04
N GLY A 44 16.74 12.78 -8.33
CA GLY A 44 17.46 11.50 -8.28
C GLY A 44 16.65 10.38 -7.61
N TYR A 45 15.82 10.70 -6.61
CA TYR A 45 14.90 9.71 -6.02
C TYR A 45 13.72 9.43 -6.93
N GLU A 46 13.15 10.48 -7.51
CA GLU A 46 12.00 10.38 -8.40
C GLU A 46 12.29 9.48 -9.61
N GLU A 47 13.46 9.65 -10.24
CA GLU A 47 13.85 8.89 -11.43
C GLU A 47 14.28 7.45 -11.12
N ARG A 48 14.83 7.20 -9.93
CA ARG A 48 15.46 5.91 -9.60
C ARG A 48 14.66 5.03 -8.65
N ILE A 49 13.67 5.57 -7.95
CA ILE A 49 12.90 4.82 -6.96
C ILE A 49 11.46 4.73 -7.43
N ILE A 50 10.93 3.51 -7.52
CA ILE A 50 9.49 3.27 -7.68
C ILE A 50 8.95 2.89 -6.31
N LEU A 51 8.08 3.73 -5.74
CA LEU A 51 7.38 3.40 -4.50
C LEU A 51 6.17 2.53 -4.80
N LYS A 52 6.06 1.40 -4.08
CA LYS A 52 4.91 0.50 -4.16
C LYS A 52 4.39 0.23 -2.75
N LEU A 53 3.07 0.20 -2.59
CA LEU A 53 2.47 -0.34 -1.37
C LEU A 53 2.74 -1.85 -1.31
N GLY A 54 2.96 -2.38 -0.10
CA GLY A 54 2.95 -3.83 0.12
C GLY A 54 1.65 -4.45 -0.40
N GLU A 55 1.71 -5.70 -0.88
CA GLU A 55 0.57 -6.34 -1.56
C GLU A 55 -0.66 -6.43 -0.66
N PHE A 56 -0.47 -6.75 0.62
CA PHE A 56 -1.52 -6.70 1.64
C PHE A 56 -2.15 -5.31 1.75
N HIS A 57 -1.33 -4.26 1.87
CA HIS A 57 -1.83 -2.88 1.97
C HIS A 57 -2.49 -2.40 0.68
N THR A 58 -2.07 -2.92 -0.47
CA THR A 58 -2.70 -2.65 -1.78
C THR A 58 -4.10 -3.23 -1.81
N LEU A 59 -4.25 -4.50 -1.41
CA LEU A 59 -5.55 -5.16 -1.34
C LEU A 59 -6.47 -4.49 -0.32
N MET A 60 -5.97 -4.21 0.88
CA MET A 60 -6.69 -3.48 1.92
C MET A 60 -7.18 -2.10 1.43
N SER A 61 -6.30 -1.34 0.77
CA SER A 61 -6.67 -0.03 0.21
C SER A 61 -7.74 -0.17 -0.87
N PHE A 62 -7.61 -1.16 -1.75
CA PHE A 62 -8.61 -1.45 -2.78
C PHE A 62 -9.97 -1.79 -2.17
N LEU A 63 -10.00 -2.69 -1.17
CA LEU A 63 -11.21 -3.08 -0.46
C LEU A 63 -11.89 -1.90 0.26
N ALA A 64 -11.11 -1.02 0.91
CA ALA A 64 -11.65 0.20 1.51
C ALA A 64 -12.26 1.15 0.47
N ILE A 65 -11.64 1.28 -0.71
CA ILE A 65 -12.13 2.13 -1.78
C ILE A 65 -13.46 1.60 -2.32
N ILE A 66 -13.54 0.32 -2.69
CA ILE A 66 -14.79 -0.27 -3.21
C ILE A 66 -15.90 -0.26 -2.15
N GLY A 67 -15.56 -0.52 -0.88
CA GLY A 67 -16.52 -0.46 0.22
C GLY A 67 -17.08 0.95 0.38
N LYS A 68 -16.23 1.99 0.35
CA LYS A 68 -16.69 3.38 0.44
C LYS A 68 -17.54 3.81 -0.76
N CYS A 69 -17.27 3.29 -1.95
CA CYS A 69 -17.99 3.67 -3.17
C CYS A 69 -19.32 2.92 -3.36
N PHE A 70 -19.37 1.64 -2.98
CA PHE A 70 -20.44 0.73 -3.42
C PHE A 70 -21.12 -0.04 -2.29
N ARG A 71 -20.75 0.16 -1.03
CA ARG A 71 -21.39 -0.54 0.11
C ARG A 71 -22.91 -0.50 0.03
N ASP A 72 -23.45 0.71 0.01
CA ASP A 72 -24.90 0.96 0.00
C ASP A 72 -25.51 0.83 -1.40
N ALA A 73 -24.69 0.53 -2.42
CA ALA A 73 -25.11 0.25 -3.79
C ALA A 73 -25.29 -1.26 -4.07
N GLY A 74 -25.42 -2.06 -3.00
CA GLY A 74 -25.64 -3.51 -3.08
C GLY A 74 -24.38 -4.37 -2.99
N LEU A 75 -23.17 -3.77 -2.88
CA LEU A 75 -21.95 -4.56 -2.67
C LEU A 75 -21.99 -5.32 -1.33
N GLU A 76 -22.61 -4.73 -0.31
CA GLU A 76 -22.79 -5.39 0.99
C GLU A 76 -23.68 -6.64 0.86
N ASP A 77 -24.83 -6.50 0.23
CA ASP A 77 -25.78 -7.59 0.00
C ASP A 77 -25.14 -8.71 -0.83
N MET A 78 -24.43 -8.35 -1.91
CA MET A 78 -23.70 -9.32 -2.74
C MET A 78 -22.69 -10.14 -1.93
N PHE A 79 -21.96 -9.54 -0.99
CA PHE A 79 -21.02 -10.28 -0.15
C PHE A 79 -21.71 -11.22 0.84
N ILE A 80 -22.86 -10.82 1.40
CA ILE A 80 -23.65 -11.67 2.29
C ILE A 80 -24.26 -12.84 1.51
N GLU A 81 -24.92 -12.56 0.39
CA GLU A 81 -25.64 -13.55 -0.41
C GLU A 81 -24.70 -14.55 -1.11
N SER A 82 -23.52 -14.10 -1.53
CA SER A 82 -22.52 -14.98 -2.15
C SER A 82 -21.83 -15.92 -1.17
N GLY A 83 -21.91 -15.66 0.14
CA GLY A 83 -21.18 -16.40 1.17
C GLY A 83 -19.65 -16.26 1.10
N LEU A 84 -19.13 -15.33 0.27
CA LEU A 84 -17.70 -15.11 0.11
C LEU A 84 -17.05 -14.46 1.34
N VAL A 85 -17.83 -13.65 2.07
CA VAL A 85 -17.38 -12.94 3.27
C VAL A 85 -18.31 -13.30 4.42
N ALA A 86 -17.76 -13.81 5.51
CA ALA A 86 -18.54 -14.04 6.72
C ALA A 86 -19.14 -12.73 7.22
N GLN A 87 -20.39 -12.74 7.67
CA GLN A 87 -21.11 -11.55 8.12
C GLN A 87 -20.34 -10.75 9.18
N ASN A 88 -19.64 -11.44 10.09
CA ASN A 88 -18.82 -10.82 11.14
C ASN A 88 -17.54 -10.16 10.61
N SER A 89 -17.10 -10.50 9.39
CA SER A 89 -15.91 -9.95 8.74
C SER A 89 -16.24 -8.84 7.73
N LEU A 90 -17.52 -8.69 7.36
CA LEU A 90 -17.99 -7.77 6.33
C LEU A 90 -17.56 -6.32 6.60
N ASN A 91 -17.78 -5.84 7.83
CA ASN A 91 -17.35 -4.50 8.21
C ASN A 91 -15.84 -4.31 8.17
N GLY A 92 -15.06 -5.37 8.43
CA GLY A 92 -13.62 -5.34 8.26
C GLY A 92 -13.27 -5.16 6.78
N VAL A 93 -13.73 -6.08 5.93
CA VAL A 93 -13.45 -6.09 4.49
C VAL A 93 -13.83 -4.75 3.85
N MET A 94 -15.02 -4.25 4.12
CA MET A 94 -15.53 -3.01 3.53
C MET A 94 -14.80 -1.74 4.02
N ASN A 95 -14.06 -1.84 5.12
CA ASN A 95 -13.18 -0.77 5.61
C ASN A 95 -11.70 -1.02 5.29
N GLY A 96 -11.41 -2.02 4.45
CA GLY A 96 -10.05 -2.38 4.08
C GLY A 96 -9.27 -3.05 5.20
N ILE A 97 -9.94 -3.70 6.15
CA ILE A 97 -9.33 -4.46 7.24
C ILE A 97 -9.55 -5.94 6.95
N ILE A 98 -8.48 -6.64 6.59
CA ILE A 98 -8.50 -8.10 6.53
C ILE A 98 -7.96 -8.60 7.86
N ILE A 99 -8.85 -9.13 8.71
CA ILE A 99 -8.43 -9.89 9.88
C ILE A 99 -8.01 -11.25 9.35
N THR A 100 -6.72 -11.44 9.09
CA THR A 100 -6.18 -12.79 8.99
C THR A 100 -6.31 -13.39 10.39
N GLY A 101 -7.06 -14.49 10.52
CA GLY A 101 -7.12 -15.23 11.78
C GLY A 101 -5.70 -15.46 12.29
N ALA A 102 -5.45 -15.05 13.54
CA ALA A 102 -4.22 -15.33 14.26
C ALA A 102 -4.04 -16.85 14.43
#